data_AF-A0A7S0YM69-F1
#
_entry.id   AF-A0A7S0YM69-F1
#
_cell.length_a   1.000
_cell.length_b   1.000
_cell.length_c   1.000
_cell.angle_alpha   90.00
_cell.angle_beta   90.00
_cell.angle_gamma   90.00
#
_symmetry.space_group_name_H-M   'P 1'
#
loop_
_entity.id
_entity.type
_entity.pdbx_description
1 polymer ?
#
loop_
_entity_poly.entity_id
_entity_poly.type
_entity_poly.pdbx_seq_one_letter_code
_entity_poly.pdbx_strand_id
1 'polypeptide(L)'
;FVFVMRKRASALTITLFDKDNITRDDVVGVVSVPISSLDPWVEYDGWHQVKNSSMDEDKIRQARLRLKITLQSSTNPLKPKPAAGKAKARPDKKKGFSMGAKSALKLLLKSTGAPSPHIRLPSPPKSNEAGAAPG
;
A
#
# COMPACT_ATOMS: atom_id res chain seq x y z
N PHE A 1 7.89 4.23 -2.25
CA PHE A 1 7.74 5.67 -1.95
C PHE A 1 7.18 5.83 -0.55
N VAL A 2 7.59 6.88 0.17
CA VAL A 2 7.04 7.22 1.50
C VAL A 2 6.53 8.65 1.42
N PHE A 3 5.29 8.86 1.84
CA PHE A 3 4.65 10.17 1.84
C PHE A 3 3.99 10.43 3.19
N VAL A 4 4.01 11.69 3.61
CA VAL A 4 3.38 12.14 4.85
C VAL A 4 2.00 12.69 4.51
N MET A 5 0.97 12.13 5.13
CA MET A 5 -0.40 12.60 4.93
C MET A 5 -0.69 13.84 5.78
N ARG A 6 -1.46 14.78 5.23
CA ARG A 6 -2.01 15.90 5.99
C ARG A 6 -3.14 15.41 6.90
N LYS A 7 -3.34 16.06 8.05
CA LYS A 7 -4.33 15.70 9.10
C LYS A 7 -5.79 15.57 8.64
N ARG A 8 -6.13 15.93 7.39
CA ARG A 8 -7.51 15.93 6.86
C ARG A 8 -7.63 15.24 5.50
N ALA A 9 -6.65 14.43 5.11
CA ALA A 9 -6.78 13.64 3.90
C ALA A 9 -7.86 12.55 4.11
N SER A 10 -8.78 12.42 3.15
CA SER A 10 -9.83 11.39 3.15
C SER A 10 -9.55 10.24 2.18
N ALA A 11 -8.73 10.48 1.16
CA ALA A 11 -8.35 9.48 0.16
C ALA A 11 -6.90 9.67 -0.31
N LEU A 12 -6.29 8.56 -0.74
CA LEU A 12 -5.07 8.51 -1.52
C LEU A 12 -5.45 8.46 -2.99
N THR A 13 -5.08 9.49 -3.75
CA THR A 13 -5.33 9.56 -5.19
C THR A 13 -4.03 9.40 -5.96
N ILE A 14 -4.03 8.51 -6.94
CA ILE A 14 -2.91 8.21 -7.81
C ILE A 14 -3.35 8.55 -9.24
N THR A 15 -2.68 9.52 -9.84
CA THR A 15 -2.89 9.90 -11.23
C THR A 15 -1.80 9.28 -12.09
N LEU A 16 -2.21 8.58 -13.14
CA LEU A 16 -1.35 7.99 -14.15
C LEU A 16 -1.24 8.97 -15.32
N PHE A 17 -0.02 9.23 -15.75
CA PHE A 17 0.27 10.05 -16.91
C PHE A 17 0.97 9.18 -17.96
N ASP A 18 0.61 9.37 -19.22
CA ASP A 18 1.40 8.85 -20.32
C ASP A 18 2.58 9.81 -20.51
N LYS A 19 3.78 9.25 -20.45
CA LYS A 19 5.00 10.03 -20.61
C LYS A 19 5.56 9.74 -21.99
N ASP A 20 5.12 10.53 -22.96
CA ASP A 20 5.80 10.61 -24.25
C ASP A 20 6.80 11.78 -24.24
N ASN A 21 7.79 11.75 -25.13
CA ASN A 21 8.81 12.80 -25.19
C ASN A 21 8.42 13.95 -26.15
N ILE A 22 7.20 13.93 -26.71
CA ILE A 22 6.82 14.74 -27.87
C ILE A 22 5.66 15.67 -27.53
N THR A 23 4.69 15.22 -26.73
CA THR A 23 3.52 15.99 -26.35
C THR A 23 3.54 16.32 -24.85
N ARG A 24 2.48 16.96 -24.35
CA ARG A 24 2.37 17.22 -22.90
C ARG A 24 1.90 15.93 -22.25
N ASP A 25 2.43 15.59 -21.08
CA ASP A 25 2.02 14.42 -20.32
C ASP A 25 0.49 14.36 -20.18
N ASP A 26 -0.13 13.40 -20.88
CA ASP A 26 -1.58 13.24 -20.92
C ASP A 26 -2.05 12.35 -19.76
N VAL A 27 -3.18 12.69 -19.14
CA VAL A 27 -3.75 11.89 -18.05
C VAL A 27 -4.35 10.60 -18.61
N VAL A 28 -3.75 9.46 -18.25
CA VAL A 28 -4.23 8.12 -18.60
C VAL A 28 -5.35 7.66 -17.67
N GLY A 29 -5.34 8.11 -16.41
CA GLY A 29 -6.41 7.82 -15.49
C GLY A 29 -6.07 8.04 -14.03
N VAL A 30 -7.06 7.83 -13.19
CA VAL A 30 -7.02 8.12 -11.77
C VAL A 30 -7.53 6.92 -10.99
N VAL A 31 -6.80 6.58 -9.92
CA VAL A 31 -7.22 5.61 -8.92
C VAL A 31 -7.34 6.33 -7.59
N SER A 32 -8.43 6.10 -6.86
CA SER A 32 -8.64 6.69 -5.54
C SER A 32 -8.94 5.59 -4.53
N VAL A 33 -8.16 5.56 -3.44
CA VAL A 33 -8.32 4.64 -2.32
C VAL A 33 -8.71 5.45 -1.08
N PRO A 34 -9.91 5.22 -0.49
CA PRO A 34 -10.27 5.87 0.77
C PRO A 34 -9.26 5.54 1.86
N ILE A 35 -8.80 6.53 2.62
CA ILE A 35 -7.86 6.28 3.73
C ILE A 35 -8.53 5.46 4.83
N SER A 36 -9.84 5.60 4.99
CA SER A 36 -10.63 4.82 5.95
C SER A 36 -10.69 3.31 5.64
N SER A 37 -10.32 2.88 4.43
CA SER A 37 -10.23 1.45 4.09
C SER A 37 -8.84 0.86 4.33
N LEU A 38 -7.89 1.66 4.83
CA LEU A 38 -6.53 1.23 5.11
C LEU A 38 -6.33 1.05 6.61
N ASP A 39 -6.05 -0.17 7.03
CA ASP A 39 -5.74 -0.46 8.42
C ASP A 39 -4.30 -0.02 8.75
N PRO A 40 -4.09 0.73 9.85
CA PRO A 40 -2.74 1.10 10.28
C PRO A 40 -1.87 -0.13 10.52
N TRP A 41 -0.64 -0.10 10.01
CA TRP A 41 0.39 -1.13 10.13
C TRP A 41 0.10 -2.46 9.43
N VAL A 42 -1.02 -2.56 8.71
CA VAL A 42 -1.36 -3.72 7.88
C VAL A 42 -1.02 -3.39 6.42
N GLU A 43 -0.42 -4.35 5.70
CA GLU A 43 -0.25 -4.21 4.25
C GLU A 43 -1.61 -4.42 3.58
N TYR A 44 -2.09 -3.36 2.93
CA TYR A 44 -3.17 -3.41 1.97
C TYR A 44 -2.62 -3.86 0.62
N ASP A 45 -3.22 -4.88 -0.01
CA ASP A 45 -2.88 -5.36 -1.35
C ASP A 45 -4.17 -5.57 -2.17
N GLY A 46 -4.41 -4.73 -3.17
CA GLY A 46 -5.68 -4.70 -3.88
C GLY A 46 -5.57 -4.26 -5.34
N TRP A 47 -6.47 -4.79 -6.17
CA TRP A 47 -6.63 -4.37 -7.58
C TRP A 47 -7.75 -3.36 -7.72
N HIS A 48 -7.40 -2.15 -8.16
CA HIS A 48 -8.34 -1.05 -8.35
C HIS A 48 -8.59 -0.79 -9.83
N GLN A 49 -9.84 -0.47 -10.16
CA GLN A 49 -10.21 -0.01 -11.49
C GLN A 49 -9.63 1.37 -11.74
N VAL A 50 -8.93 1.55 -12.85
CA VAL A 50 -8.49 2.88 -13.31
C VAL A 50 -9.70 3.59 -13.89
N LYS A 51 -9.97 4.81 -13.40
CA LYS A 51 -11.02 5.67 -13.94
C LYS A 51 -10.37 6.71 -14.85
N ASN A 52 -10.76 6.76 -16.12
CA ASN A 52 -10.34 7.83 -17.01
C ASN A 52 -11.53 8.73 -17.33
N SER A 53 -11.33 10.05 -17.26
CA SER A 53 -12.33 11.06 -17.62
C SER A 53 -12.22 11.53 -19.06
N SER A 54 -11.11 11.28 -19.74
CA SER A 54 -10.73 11.94 -21.00
C SER A 54 -10.51 11.00 -22.19
N MET A 55 -10.34 9.69 -21.98
CA MET A 55 -10.23 8.72 -23.08
C MET A 55 -11.43 7.76 -23.10
N ASP A 56 -12.24 7.88 -24.15
CA ASP A 56 -13.38 7.01 -24.46
C ASP A 56 -12.94 5.75 -25.24
N GLU A 57 -11.81 5.13 -24.86
CA GLU A 57 -11.39 3.85 -25.44
C GLU A 57 -11.65 2.69 -24.47
N ASP A 58 -12.38 1.68 -24.97
CA ASP A 58 -12.72 0.43 -24.27
C ASP A 58 -11.50 -0.29 -23.63
N LYS A 59 -10.29 0.01 -24.11
CA LYS A 59 -9.03 -0.54 -23.59
C LYS A 59 -8.73 -0.08 -22.16
N ILE A 60 -8.99 1.19 -21.82
CA ILE A 60 -8.76 1.70 -20.45
C ILE A 60 -9.89 1.28 -19.50
N ARG A 61 -11.10 1.05 -20.00
CA ARG A 61 -12.20 0.53 -19.18
C ARG A 61 -11.88 -0.79 -18.48
N GLN A 62 -10.94 -1.58 -19.02
CA GLN A 62 -10.52 -2.84 -18.41
C GLN A 62 -9.19 -2.71 -17.63
N ALA A 63 -8.55 -1.55 -17.66
CA ALA A 63 -7.27 -1.34 -16.99
C ALA A 63 -7.43 -1.35 -15.46
N ARG A 64 -6.63 -2.18 -14.79
CA ARG A 64 -6.59 -2.27 -13.33
C ARG A 64 -5.19 -2.03 -12.81
N LEU A 65 -5.09 -1.33 -11.68
CA LEU A 65 -3.84 -1.05 -11.00
C LEU A 65 -3.79 -1.85 -9.69
N ARG A 66 -2.70 -2.61 -9.49
CA ARG A 66 -2.45 -3.28 -8.21
C ARG A 66 -1.71 -2.33 -7.28
N LEU A 67 -2.27 -2.09 -6.10
CA LEU A 67 -1.69 -1.21 -5.09
C LEU A 67 -1.32 -2.03 -3.86
N LYS A 68 -0.06 -1.86 -3.41
CA LYS A 68 0.44 -2.33 -2.12
C LYS A 68 0.74 -1.14 -1.23
N ILE A 69 -0.02 -0.95 -0.16
CA ILE A 69 0.01 0.25 0.68
C ILE A 69 0.12 -0.17 2.15
N THR A 70 1.01 0.46 2.90
CA THR A 70 1.05 0.32 4.37
C THR A 70 0.86 1.69 4.98
N LEU A 71 -0.21 1.86 5.75
CA LEU A 71 -0.45 3.10 6.48
C LEU A 71 0.35 3.06 7.79
N GLN A 72 1.30 3.98 7.96
CA GLN A 72 2.05 4.12 9.21
C GLN A 72 1.48 5.28 10.02
N SER A 73 1.00 5.01 11.23
CA SER A 73 0.58 6.09 12.13
C SER A 73 1.80 6.81 12.70
N SER A 74 1.83 8.13 12.57
CA SER A 74 2.85 8.98 13.20
C SER A 74 2.69 9.08 14.72
N THR A 75 1.55 8.65 15.27
CA THR A 75 1.29 8.61 16.71
C THR A 75 1.92 7.41 17.39
N ASN A 76 3.07 6.92 16.90
CA ASN A 76 3.86 6.02 17.71
C ASN A 76 4.32 6.86 18.90
N PRO A 77 3.82 6.65 20.14
CA PRO A 77 4.41 7.32 21.27
C PRO A 77 5.83 6.77 21.28
N LEU A 78 6.79 7.58 20.85
CA LEU A 78 8.19 7.33 21.11
C LEU A 78 8.21 7.03 22.59
N LYS A 79 8.38 5.76 22.98
CA LYS A 79 8.52 5.38 24.37
C LYS A 79 9.55 6.37 24.90
N PRO A 80 9.20 7.26 25.84
CA PRO A 80 10.11 8.31 26.25
C PRO A 80 11.38 7.57 26.62
N LYS A 81 12.47 7.87 25.89
CA LYS A 81 13.79 7.29 26.15
C LYS A 81 13.96 7.42 27.66
N PRO A 82 14.02 6.31 28.42
CA PRO A 82 13.98 6.38 29.87
C PRO A 82 15.05 7.38 30.25
N ALA A 83 14.61 8.51 30.82
CA ALA A 83 15.46 9.65 31.10
C ALA A 83 16.69 9.09 31.79
N ALA A 84 17.85 9.22 31.14
CA ALA A 84 19.08 8.57 31.52
C ALA A 84 19.23 8.76 33.03
N GLY A 85 18.95 7.68 33.78
CA GLY A 85 18.98 7.71 35.22
C GLY A 85 20.34 8.25 35.59
N LYS A 86 20.34 9.32 36.41
CA LYS A 86 21.54 9.98 36.91
C LYS A 86 22.63 8.94 37.12
N ALA A 87 23.71 9.08 36.37
CA ALA A 87 24.86 8.21 36.46
C ALA A 87 25.25 8.10 37.94
N LYS A 88 25.00 6.94 38.55
CA LYS A 88 25.70 6.57 39.77
C LYS A 88 27.16 6.48 39.36
N ALA A 89 27.96 7.45 39.80
CA ALA A 89 29.40 7.45 39.67
C ALA A 89 29.91 6.07 40.12
N ARG A 90 30.40 5.28 39.17
CA ARG A 90 31.08 4.02 39.44
C ARG A 90 32.59 4.33 39.50
N PRO A 91 33.29 3.85 40.54
CA PRO A 91 34.71 4.10 40.70
C PRO A 91 35.54 3.34 39.67
N ASP A 92 36.61 3.99 39.24
CA ASP A 92 37.65 3.47 38.34
C ASP A 92 38.17 2.09 38.73
N LYS A 93 37.93 1.08 37.89
CA LYS A 93 38.76 -0.14 37.88
C LYS A 93 39.03 -0.64 36.46
N LYS A 94 40.30 -0.41 36.07
CA LYS A 94 41.23 -1.20 35.24
C LYS A 94 40.69 -2.05 34.08
N LYS A 95 41.20 -1.67 32.91
CA LYS A 95 41.47 -2.41 31.66
C LYS A 95 41.33 -3.94 31.73
N GLY A 96 40.43 -4.46 30.91
CA GLY A 96 40.40 -5.84 30.45
C GLY A 96 39.98 -5.86 28.98
N PHE A 97 40.91 -6.19 28.10
CA PHE A 97 40.72 -6.41 26.66
C PHE A 97 39.73 -7.57 26.46
N SER A 98 38.70 -7.39 25.63
CA SER A 98 37.88 -8.47 25.11
C SER A 98 37.43 -8.11 23.70
N MET A 99 38.11 -8.72 22.72
CA MET A 99 37.68 -8.78 21.32
C MET A 99 36.52 -9.77 21.22
N GLY A 100 35.42 -9.35 20.58
CA GLY A 100 34.48 -10.30 20.01
C GLY A 100 33.03 -9.85 20.05
N ALA A 101 32.51 -9.42 18.90
CA ALA A 101 31.30 -9.98 18.30
C ALA A 101 31.04 -9.29 16.97
N LYS A 102 31.21 -10.05 15.88
CA LYS A 102 30.75 -9.68 14.55
C LYS A 102 29.23 -9.76 14.52
N SER A 103 28.53 -8.64 14.41
CA SER A 103 27.09 -8.63 14.13
C SER A 103 26.87 -8.45 12.63
N ALA A 104 26.73 -9.57 11.93
CA ALA A 104 26.24 -9.60 10.55
C ALA A 104 24.70 -9.46 10.57
N LEU A 105 24.20 -8.31 10.12
CA LEU A 105 22.77 -8.08 9.93
C LEU A 105 22.35 -8.72 8.58
N LYS A 106 21.84 -9.95 8.63
CA LYS A 106 21.34 -10.67 7.45
C LYS A 106 19.83 -10.41 7.29
N LEU A 107 19.48 -9.40 6.51
CA LEU A 107 18.11 -9.13 6.05
C LEU A 107 17.75 -10.18 4.98
N LEU A 108 17.10 -11.25 5.41
CA LEU A 108 16.56 -12.29 4.53
C LEU A 108 15.08 -11.97 4.24
N LEU A 109 14.81 -11.31 3.12
CA LEU A 109 13.45 -11.23 2.56
C LEU A 109 13.07 -12.64 2.08
N LYS A 110 12.30 -13.37 2.88
CA LYS A 110 11.62 -14.58 2.42
C LYS A 110 10.38 -14.16 1.63
N SER A 111 10.50 -14.16 0.31
CA SER A 111 9.38 -14.17 -0.62
C SER A 111 8.62 -15.49 -0.45
N THR A 112 7.60 -15.51 0.41
CA THR A 112 6.60 -16.58 0.41
C THR A 112 5.63 -16.29 -0.73
N GLY A 113 5.74 -17.04 -1.82
CA GLY A 113 4.74 -17.07 -2.87
C GLY A 113 3.42 -17.57 -2.28
N ALA A 114 2.52 -16.64 -1.98
CA ALA A 114 1.14 -16.97 -1.66
C ALA A 114 0.42 -17.39 -2.95
N PRO A 115 -0.32 -18.51 -2.93
CA PRO A 115 -1.13 -18.91 -4.08
C PRO A 115 -2.22 -17.87 -4.35
N SER A 116 -2.35 -17.48 -5.62
CA SER A 116 -3.38 -16.57 -6.11
C SER A 116 -4.77 -17.05 -5.66
N PRO A 117 -5.59 -16.20 -5.01
CA PRO A 117 -6.98 -16.54 -4.77
C PRO A 117 -7.68 -16.62 -6.13
N HIS A 118 -8.17 -17.82 -6.48
CA HIS A 118 -9.13 -18.00 -7.56
C HIS A 118 -10.40 -17.22 -7.20
N ILE A 119 -10.49 -15.98 -7.70
CA ILE A 119 -11.72 -15.18 -7.64
C ILE A 119 -12.73 -15.90 -8.53
N ARG A 120 -13.64 -16.66 -7.92
CA ARG A 120 -14.85 -17.14 -8.60
C ARG A 120 -15.72 -15.93 -8.89
N LEU A 121 -15.76 -15.53 -10.16
CA LEU A 121 -16.75 -14.57 -10.64
C LEU A 121 -18.16 -15.16 -10.45
N PRO A 122 -19.13 -14.37 -9.98
CA PRO A 122 -20.51 -14.81 -9.89
C PRO A 122 -21.05 -15.11 -11.30
N SER A 123 -21.72 -16.25 -11.44
CA SER A 123 -22.39 -16.65 -12.67
C SER A 123 -23.45 -15.61 -13.07
N PRO A 124 -23.62 -15.31 -14.37
CA PRO A 124 -24.65 -14.38 -14.81
C PRO A 124 -26.05 -14.88 -14.44
N PRO A 125 -27.00 -13.97 -14.14
CA PRO A 125 -28.37 -14.33 -13.87
C PRO A 125 -28.97 -14.99 -15.11
N LYS A 126 -29.62 -16.15 -14.92
CA LYS A 126 -30.39 -16.81 -15.97
C LYS A 126 -31.51 -15.86 -16.40
N SER A 127 -31.47 -15.43 -17.65
CA SER A 127 -32.58 -14.71 -18.27
C SER A 127 -33.79 -15.64 -18.28
N ASN A 128 -34.79 -15.34 -17.46
CA ASN A 128 -36.09 -15.97 -17.59
C ASN A 128 -36.74 -15.39 -18.85
N GLU A 129 -36.84 -16.21 -19.89
CA GLU A 129 -37.74 -15.98 -21.02
C GLU A 129 -39.15 -15.79 -20.45
N ALA A 130 -39.65 -14.55 -20.53
CA ALA A 130 -41.05 -14.26 -20.30
C ALA A 130 -41.85 -14.88 -21.44
N GLY A 131 -42.57 -15.95 -21.12
CA GLY A 131 -43.52 -16.59 -22.02
C GLY A 131 -44.57 -15.58 -22.49
N ALA A 132 -44.68 -15.45 -23.81
CA ALA A 132 -45.76 -14.74 -24.46
C ALA A 132 -47.08 -15.48 -24.21
N ALA A 133 -48.08 -14.78 -23.70
CA ALA A 133 -49.46 -15.25 -23.66
C ALA A 133 -50.11 -15.11 -25.06
N PRO A 134 -50.88 -16.09 -25.54
CA PRO A 134 -51.66 -15.94 -26.76
C PRO A 134 -52.94 -15.14 -26.49
N GLY A 135 -53.24 -14.20 -27.38
CA GLY A 135 -54.55 -13.60 -27.56
C GLY A 135 -55.27 -14.20 -28.75
#